data_AF-A0A962RKS0-F1
#
_entry.id   AF-A0A962RKS0-F1
#
_cell.length_a   1.000
_cell.length_b   1.000
_cell.length_c   1.000
_cell.angle_alpha   90.00
_cell.angle_beta   90.00
_cell.angle_gamma   90.00
#
_symmetry.space_group_name_H-M   'P 1'
#
loop_
_entity.id
_entity.type
_entity.pdbx_description
1 polymer ?
#
loop_
_entity_poly.entity_id
_entity_poly.type
_entity_poly.pdbx_seq_one_letter_code
_entity_poly.pdbx_strand_id
1 'polypeptide(L)' 'MLLVLLPLRAGHAAEVNVYSYRQPFLIKPMFDAFTRQTGIAVNVVFADKGLVERLRREGA' A
#
# COMPACT_ATOMS: atom_id res chain seq x y z
N MET A 1 8.18 20.13 38.71
CA MET A 1 7.50 19.19 37.81
C MET A 1 7.97 19.50 36.39
N LEU A 2 9.01 18.82 35.91
CA LEU A 2 9.64 19.08 34.61
C LEU A 2 8.91 18.25 33.54
N LEU A 3 8.16 18.92 32.66
CA LEU A 3 7.48 18.29 31.53
C LEU A 3 8.53 17.93 30.46
N VAL A 4 8.91 16.66 30.38
CA VAL A 4 9.76 16.13 29.30
C VAL A 4 8.89 15.93 28.06
N LEU A 5 9.07 16.78 27.04
CA LEU A 5 8.41 16.66 25.74
C LEU A 5 9.16 15.61 24.90
N LEU A 6 8.62 14.40 24.78
CA LEU A 6 9.14 13.40 23.85
C LEU A 6 8.84 13.82 22.40
N PRO A 7 9.80 13.73 21.47
CA PRO A 7 9.55 13.96 20.07
C PRO A 7 8.65 12.82 19.53
N LEU A 8 7.46 13.19 19.06
CA LEU A 8 6.58 12.28 18.31
C LEU A 8 7.27 11.93 16.99
N ARG A 9 7.71 10.68 16.85
CA ARG A 9 8.14 10.16 15.55
C ARG A 9 6.91 9.98 14.68
N ALA A 10 6.76 10.85 13.69
CA ALA A 10 5.84 10.63 12.57
C ALA A 10 6.33 9.39 11.79
N GLY A 11 5.74 8.23 12.07
CA GLY A 11 5.90 7.07 11.21
C GLY A 11 5.20 7.35 9.88
N HIS A 12 5.92 7.26 8.76
CA HIS A 12 5.24 7.12 7.48
C HIS A 12 4.34 5.89 7.56
N ALA A 13 3.05 6.06 7.25
CA ALA A 13 2.17 4.91 7.09
C ALA A 13 2.80 4.01 6.03
N ALA A 14 3.02 2.74 6.38
CA ALA A 14 3.49 1.77 5.40
C ALA A 14 2.36 1.56 4.39
N GLU A 15 2.62 1.89 3.13
CA GLU A 15 1.69 1.68 2.02
C GLU A 15 2.39 0.83 0.96
N VAL A 16 1.63 -0.03 0.29
CA VAL A 16 2.14 -0.90 -0.78
C VAL A 16 1.33 -0.71 -2.06
N ASN A 17 2.03 -0.52 -3.17
CA ASN A 17 1.44 -0.42 -4.50
C ASN A 17 1.48 -1.78 -5.19
N VAL A 18 0.31 -2.30 -5.57
CA VAL A 18 0.15 -3.62 -6.19
C VAL A 18 -0.35 -3.46 -7.62
N TYR A 19 0.41 -3.99 -8.57
CA TYR A 19 0.07 -3.99 -9.99
C TYR A 19 -0.41 -5.38 -10.39
N SER A 20 -1.67 -5.52 -10.81
CA SER A 20 -2.26 -6.83 -11.07
C SER A 20 -3.12 -6.86 -12.33
N TYR A 21 -2.97 -7.92 -13.11
CA TYR A 21 -3.85 -8.28 -14.23
C TYR A 21 -5.10 -9.05 -13.78
N ARG A 22 -5.23 -9.37 -12.48
CA ARG A 22 -6.34 -10.18 -11.96
C ARG A 22 -7.60 -9.34 -11.81
N GLN A 23 -8.76 -9.98 -11.95
CA GLN A 23 -10.04 -9.32 -11.73
C GLN A 23 -10.17 -8.81 -10.27
N PRO A 24 -10.67 -7.59 -10.04
CA PRO A 24 -10.71 -6.98 -8.71
C PRO A 24 -11.42 -7.80 -7.64
N PHE A 25 -12.54 -8.41 -8.00
CA PHE A 25 -13.38 -9.16 -7.05
C PHE A 25 -12.67 -10.39 -6.47
N LEU A 26 -11.66 -10.94 -7.18
CA LEU A 26 -10.91 -12.11 -6.71
C LEU A 26 -9.87 -11.75 -5.64
N ILE A 27 -9.30 -10.54 -5.70
CA ILE A 27 -8.15 -10.17 -4.87
C ILE A 27 -8.46 -9.13 -3.80
N LYS A 28 -9.49 -8.30 -4.00
CA LYS A 28 -9.89 -7.28 -3.02
C LYS A 28 -10.15 -7.85 -1.62
N PRO A 29 -10.84 -9.00 -1.44
CA PRO A 29 -11.05 -9.56 -0.10
C PRO A 29 -9.75 -9.94 0.61
N MET A 30 -8.73 -10.34 -0.15
CA MET A 30 -7.42 -10.71 0.39
C MET A 30 -6.66 -9.46 0.87
N PHE A 31 -6.70 -8.37 0.09
CA PHE A 31 -6.09 -7.11 0.50
C PHE A 31 -6.82 -6.48 1.68
N ASP A 32 -8.15 -6.52 1.70
CA ASP A 32 -8.92 -6.05 2.85
C ASP A 32 -8.53 -6.82 4.13
N ALA A 33 -8.32 -8.15 4.04
CA ALA A 33 -7.85 -8.95 5.16
C ALA A 33 -6.41 -8.60 5.57
N PHE A 34 -5.50 -8.42 4.61
CA PHE A 34 -4.13 -7.99 4.85
C PHE A 34 -4.09 -6.63 5.57
N THR A 35 -4.77 -5.62 5.04
CA THR A 35 -4.82 -4.27 5.63
C THR A 35 -5.41 -4.31 7.04
N ARG A 36 -6.44 -5.12 7.28
CA ARG A 36 -7.01 -5.28 8.64
C ARG A 36 -6.01 -5.90 9.64
N GLN A 37 -5.14 -6.81 9.18
CA GLN A 37 -4.17 -7.49 10.05
C GLN A 37 -2.90 -6.66 10.28
N THR A 38 -2.44 -5.95 9.26
CA THR A 38 -1.14 -5.27 9.29
C THR A 38 -1.25 -3.76 9.50
N GLY A 39 -2.42 -3.18 9.24
CA GLY A 39 -2.62 -1.73 9.18
C GLY A 39 -1.97 -1.07 7.95
N ILE A 40 -1.41 -1.85 7.02
CA ILE A 40 -0.71 -1.35 5.83
C ILE A 40 -1.74 -1.08 4.74
N ALA A 41 -1.75 0.13 4.19
CA ALA A 41 -2.65 0.47 3.09
C ALA A 41 -2.18 -0.20 1.78
N VAL A 42 -3.13 -0.75 1.02
CA VAL A 42 -2.84 -1.42 -0.26
C VAL A 42 -3.50 -0.64 -1.39
N ASN A 43 -2.68 -0.06 -2.26
CA ASN A 43 -3.10 0.66 -3.45
C ASN A 43 -2.99 -0.28 -4.65
N VAL A 44 -4.12 -0.63 -5.28
CA VAL A 44 -4.12 -1.58 -6.40
C VAL A 44 -4.39 -0.88 -7.73
N VAL A 45 -3.52 -1.15 -8.70
CA VAL A 45 -3.72 -0.77 -10.10
C VAL A 45 -4.09 -2.01 -10.90
N PHE A 46 -5.28 -1.96 -11.50
CA PHE A 46 -5.77 -2.95 -12.44
C PHE A 46 -5.57 -2.44 -13.87
N ALA A 47 -4.90 -3.22 -14.70
CA ALA A 47 -4.83 -2.94 -16.13
C ALA A 47 -4.79 -4.26 -16.89
N ASP A 48 -5.35 -4.30 -18.10
CA ASP A 48 -5.33 -5.50 -18.95
C ASP A 48 -3.98 -5.68 -19.68
N LYS A 49 -3.24 -4.58 -19.87
CA LYS A 49 -1.89 -4.52 -20.48
C LYS A 49 -1.11 -3.34 -19.89
N GLY A 50 0.22 -3.35 -20.03
CA GLY A 50 1.06 -2.17 -19.77
C GLY A 50 1.49 -1.92 -18.31
N LEU A 51 1.26 -2.88 -17.39
CA LEU A 51 1.71 -2.74 -16.00
C LEU A 51 3.24 -2.69 -15.88
N VAL A 52 3.98 -3.37 -16.76
CA VAL A 52 5.45 -3.38 -16.76
C VAL A 52 6.02 -2.00 -17.05
N GLU A 53 5.46 -1.30 -18.04
CA GLU A 53 5.91 0.06 -18.38
C GLU A 53 5.56 1.04 -17.27
N ARG A 54 4.42 0.86 -16.60
CA ARG A 54 4.04 1.67 -15.45
C ARG A 54 4.94 1.41 -14.23
N LEU A 55 5.26 0.15 -13.94
CA LEU A 55 6.18 -0.24 -12.88
C LEU A 55 7.56 0.39 -13.10
N ARG A 56 8.06 0.40 -14.33
CA ARG A 56 9.33 1.07 -14.68
C ARG A 56 9.29 2.58 -14.48
N ARG A 57 8.13 3.22 -14.64
CA ARG A 57 7.97 4.67 -14.42
C ARG A 57 7.88 5.03 -12.94
N GLU A 58 7.21 4.20 -12.14
CA GLU A 58 6.99 4.46 -10.70
C GLU A 58 8.14 3.90 -9.83
N GLY A 59 9.00 3.04 -10.37
CA GLY A 59 10.14 2.43 -9.67
C GLY A 59 11.47 3.19 -9.78
N ALA A 60 11.43 4.49 -10.11
CA ALA A 60 12.58 5.39 -10.15
C ALA A 60 12.58 6.36 -8.96
#